data_AF-A0A6L9QTM7-F1
#
_entry.id   AF-A0A6L9QTM7-F1
#
_cell.length_a   1.000
_cell.length_b   1.000
_cell.length_c   1.000
_cell.angle_alpha   90.00
_cell.angle_beta   90.00
_cell.angle_gamma   90.00
#
_symmetry.space_group_name_H-M   'P 1'
#
loop_
_entity.id
_entity.type
_entity.pdbx_description
1 polymer ?
#
loop_
_entity_poly.entity_id
_entity_poly.type
_entity_poly.pdbx_seq_one_letter_code
_entity_poly.pdbx_strand_id
1 'polypeptide(L)'
;MHVPTMPLREFDDAQGRMPADLAARTQRLRACATRAPMCACCGIARRLLWLCFAAVRHGDGPIAEMLAGEAEHYVDTGEHHPDCPHLPPPPARGRRPVEGRVPGWPSGPLVAATDASWKRGTCGLGYVVGDGRWGMRGWTFGPQDPTGPSRVLVSELRAVGLLLDRVGDDGPELTLLLDSRPALRFLRAWRRGDTGLLPDGYDLRPRRGAPPSLVRLARRVAGRPGLAFEHVKGHSGHPLNETADSLASIARRNATDPFDCAARAEGLVEAFLRAWHDTPDRTPGELAA
;
A
#
# COMPACT_ATOMS: atom_id res chain seq x y z
N MET A 1 22.49 -20.73 21.07
CA MET A 1 23.91 -20.31 20.97
C MET A 1 23.99 -19.02 20.17
N HIS A 2 24.35 -17.91 20.79
CA HIS A 2 24.61 -16.65 20.08
C HIS A 2 25.98 -16.79 19.38
N VAL A 3 25.98 -16.96 18.07
CA VAL A 3 27.22 -16.99 17.29
C VAL A 3 27.48 -15.54 16.85
N PRO A 4 28.61 -14.91 17.24
CA PRO A 4 28.90 -13.54 16.81
C PRO A 4 28.91 -13.46 15.27
N THR A 5 28.44 -12.34 14.74
CA THR A 5 28.55 -12.04 13.31
C THR A 5 29.98 -11.71 12.95
N MET A 6 30.35 -11.98 11.70
CA MET A 6 31.65 -11.60 11.17
C MET A 6 31.69 -10.08 11.00
N PRO A 7 32.74 -9.39 11.49
CA PRO A 7 32.97 -7.98 11.20
C PRO A 7 32.96 -7.73 9.69
N LEU A 8 32.36 -6.62 9.27
CA LEU A 8 32.21 -6.36 7.83
C LEU A 8 33.55 -6.27 7.11
N ARG A 9 34.53 -5.59 7.72
CA ARG A 9 35.91 -5.50 7.20
C ARG A 9 36.55 -6.86 6.97
N GLU A 10 36.29 -7.82 7.87
CA GLU A 10 36.87 -9.17 7.79
C GLU A 10 36.26 -9.94 6.61
N PHE A 11 34.96 -9.76 6.37
CA PHE A 11 34.29 -10.32 5.21
C PHE A 11 34.85 -9.75 3.91
N ASP A 12 34.94 -8.42 3.81
CA ASP A 12 35.41 -7.73 2.60
C ASP A 12 36.90 -8.05 2.31
N ASP A 13 37.74 -8.14 3.34
CA ASP A 13 39.15 -8.56 3.22
C ASP A 13 39.29 -10.02 2.74
N ALA A 14 38.42 -10.92 3.24
CA ALA A 14 38.41 -12.31 2.81
C ALA A 14 37.94 -12.46 1.37
N GLN A 15 36.89 -11.72 0.98
CA GLN A 15 36.37 -11.67 -0.40
C GLN A 15 37.46 -11.28 -1.40
N GLY A 16 38.28 -10.28 -1.07
CA GLY A 16 39.36 -9.81 -1.96
C GLY A 16 40.45 -10.85 -2.26
N ARG A 17 40.49 -11.96 -1.51
CA ARG A 17 41.47 -13.06 -1.68
C ARG A 17 40.87 -14.30 -2.33
N MET A 18 39.56 -14.29 -2.62
CA MET A 18 38.88 -15.45 -3.19
C MET A 18 39.05 -15.52 -4.71
N PRO A 19 39.07 -16.73 -5.29
CA PRO A 19 38.86 -16.92 -6.72
C PRO A 19 37.53 -16.29 -7.18
N ALA A 20 37.47 -15.77 -8.40
CA ALA A 20 36.35 -14.97 -8.90
C ALA A 20 34.98 -15.67 -8.76
N ASP A 21 34.91 -16.96 -9.09
CA ASP A 21 33.66 -17.73 -9.03
C ASP A 21 33.18 -17.93 -7.58
N LEU A 22 34.11 -18.22 -6.68
CA LEU A 22 33.83 -18.35 -5.25
C LEU A 22 33.47 -16.99 -4.60
N ALA A 23 34.13 -15.91 -5.01
CA ALA A 23 33.81 -14.56 -4.56
C ALA A 23 32.36 -14.20 -4.93
N ALA A 24 31.96 -14.39 -6.19
CA ALA A 24 30.61 -14.11 -6.65
C ALA A 24 29.54 -14.89 -5.87
N ARG A 25 29.79 -16.17 -5.60
CA ARG A 25 28.88 -17.04 -4.85
C ARG A 25 28.74 -16.62 -3.39
N THR A 26 29.87 -16.47 -2.70
CA THR A 26 29.90 -16.15 -1.28
C THR A 26 29.49 -14.70 -0.99
N GLN A 27 29.63 -13.77 -1.94
CA GLN A 27 29.12 -12.40 -1.81
C GLN A 27 27.61 -12.34 -1.56
N ARG A 28 26.83 -13.27 -2.12
CA ARG A 28 25.38 -13.37 -1.86
C ARG A 28 25.06 -13.67 -0.39
N LEU A 29 26.00 -14.29 0.32
CA LEU A 29 25.87 -14.68 1.72
C LEU A 29 26.34 -13.59 2.70
N ARG A 30 26.76 -12.41 2.20
CA ARG A 30 27.25 -11.28 3.02
C ARG A 30 26.26 -10.88 4.13
N ALA A 31 24.96 -10.89 3.84
CA ALA A 31 23.93 -10.57 4.82
C ALA A 31 23.88 -11.59 5.98
N CYS A 32 24.00 -12.88 5.68
CA CYS A 32 24.07 -13.97 6.66
C CYS A 32 25.32 -13.83 7.55
N ALA A 33 26.46 -13.53 6.93
CA ALA A 33 27.74 -13.44 7.63
C ALA A 33 27.81 -12.24 8.58
N THR A 34 27.28 -11.08 8.17
CA THR A 34 27.57 -9.80 8.85
C THR A 34 26.41 -9.22 9.65
N ARG A 35 25.15 -9.55 9.31
CA ARG A 35 23.97 -8.86 9.83
C ARG A 35 22.91 -9.76 10.47
N ALA A 36 23.04 -11.08 10.39
CA ALA A 36 22.04 -12.04 10.89
C ALA A 36 22.49 -12.77 12.20
N PRO A 37 22.52 -12.08 13.36
CA PRO A 37 22.97 -12.70 14.62
C PRO A 37 21.95 -13.67 15.22
N MET A 38 20.66 -13.47 14.93
CA MET A 38 19.54 -14.23 15.55
C MET A 38 19.02 -15.38 14.69
N CYS A 39 19.50 -15.54 13.46
CA CYS A 39 19.04 -16.62 12.58
C CYS A 39 19.95 -17.85 12.69
N ALA A 40 19.37 -19.00 13.05
CA ALA A 40 20.09 -20.26 13.21
C ALA A 40 20.72 -20.76 11.89
N CYS A 41 19.95 -20.76 10.79
CA CYS A 41 20.44 -21.12 9.46
C CYS A 41 21.61 -20.23 9.01
N CYS A 42 21.47 -18.90 9.16
CA CYS A 42 22.56 -17.97 8.88
C CYS A 42 23.76 -18.16 9.81
N GLY A 43 23.55 -18.63 11.05
CA GLY A 43 24.62 -18.98 11.98
C GLY A 43 25.46 -20.16 11.52
N ILE A 44 24.82 -21.19 10.93
CA ILE A 44 25.51 -22.36 10.35
C ILE A 44 26.28 -21.92 9.10
N ALA A 45 25.62 -21.25 8.16
CA ALA A 45 26.24 -20.76 6.94
C ALA A 45 27.42 -19.82 7.22
N ARG A 46 27.33 -18.99 8.26
CA ARG A 46 28.44 -18.12 8.70
C ARG A 46 29.66 -18.91 9.16
N ARG A 47 29.48 -20.01 9.90
CA ARG A 47 30.60 -20.88 10.31
C ARG A 47 31.25 -21.56 9.10
N LEU A 48 30.43 -22.04 8.16
CA LEU A 48 30.91 -22.64 6.92
C LEU A 48 31.68 -21.62 6.06
N LEU A 49 31.24 -20.36 6.02
CA LEU A 49 31.96 -19.27 5.36
C LEU A 49 33.31 -18.96 6.01
N TRP A 50 33.41 -18.96 7.34
CA TRP A 50 34.70 -18.80 8.02
C TRP A 50 35.68 -19.92 7.63
N LEU A 51 35.20 -21.16 7.58
CA LEU A 51 36.01 -22.30 7.16
C LEU A 51 36.37 -22.21 5.67
N CYS A 52 35.45 -21.76 4.82
CA CYS A 52 35.69 -21.54 3.40
C CYS A 52 36.81 -20.52 3.20
N PHE A 53 36.77 -19.39 3.89
CA PHE A 53 37.82 -18.36 3.82
C PHE A 53 39.16 -18.88 4.34
N ALA A 54 39.15 -19.71 5.39
CA ALA A 54 40.35 -20.37 5.87
C ALA A 54 40.93 -21.33 4.81
N ALA A 55 40.11 -22.17 4.18
CA ALA A 55 40.53 -23.10 3.14
C ALA A 55 41.18 -22.38 1.95
N VAL A 56 40.58 -21.26 1.49
CA VAL A 56 41.18 -20.40 0.45
C VAL A 56 42.55 -19.87 0.87
N ARG A 57 42.70 -19.38 2.11
CA ARG A 57 44.00 -18.90 2.62
C ARG A 57 45.08 -19.99 2.65
N HIS A 58 44.68 -21.24 2.79
CA HIS A 58 45.59 -22.40 2.80
C HIS A 58 45.77 -23.06 1.42
N GLY A 59 45.14 -22.52 0.37
CA GLY A 59 45.24 -23.06 -0.99
C GLY A 59 44.39 -24.31 -1.24
N ASP A 60 43.44 -24.64 -0.35
CA ASP A 60 42.57 -25.79 -0.50
C ASP A 60 41.26 -25.41 -1.22
N GLY A 61 41.35 -25.32 -2.55
CA GLY A 61 40.22 -25.01 -3.42
C GLY A 61 39.07 -26.01 -3.31
N PRO A 62 39.30 -27.34 -3.37
CA PRO A 62 38.24 -28.33 -3.26
C PRO A 62 37.43 -28.24 -1.96
N ILE A 63 38.10 -28.02 -0.82
CA ILE A 63 37.40 -27.84 0.46
C ILE A 63 36.65 -26.50 0.48
N ALA A 64 37.23 -25.42 -0.04
CA ALA A 64 36.54 -24.13 -0.13
C ALA A 64 35.25 -24.21 -0.96
N GLU A 65 35.28 -24.92 -2.09
CA GLU A 65 34.12 -25.16 -2.96
C GLU A 65 32.99 -25.91 -2.25
N MET A 66 33.33 -27.00 -1.57
CA MET A 66 32.38 -27.79 -0.79
C MET A 66 31.74 -26.94 0.32
N LEU A 67 32.54 -26.19 1.07
CA LEU A 67 32.06 -25.35 2.17
C LEU A 67 31.17 -24.20 1.70
N ALA A 68 31.50 -23.59 0.56
CA ALA A 68 30.66 -22.57 -0.05
C ALA A 68 29.32 -23.16 -0.50
N GLY A 69 29.32 -24.33 -1.14
CA GLY A 69 28.10 -25.03 -1.57
C GLY A 69 27.20 -25.40 -0.39
N GLU A 70 27.77 -25.89 0.71
CA GLU A 70 27.01 -26.22 1.91
C GLU A 70 26.44 -24.96 2.58
N ALA A 71 27.21 -23.87 2.61
CA ALA A 71 26.74 -22.59 3.15
C ALA A 71 25.56 -22.02 2.34
N GLU A 72 25.62 -22.12 1.00
CA GLU A 72 24.52 -21.78 0.10
C GLU A 72 23.31 -22.68 0.38
N HIS A 73 23.50 -24.00 0.51
CA HIS A 73 22.41 -24.94 0.80
C HIS A 73 21.64 -24.56 2.07
N TYR A 74 22.32 -24.33 3.19
CA TYR A 74 21.67 -23.92 4.46
C TYR A 74 20.92 -22.59 4.35
N VAL A 75 21.35 -21.71 3.47
CA VAL A 75 20.73 -20.40 3.26
C VAL A 75 19.54 -20.51 2.31
N ASP A 76 19.61 -21.35 1.30
CA ASP A 76 18.55 -21.49 0.31
C ASP A 76 17.40 -22.39 0.80
N THR A 77 17.71 -23.44 1.56
CA THR A 77 16.71 -24.45 2.00
C THR A 77 16.31 -24.31 3.46
N GLY A 78 17.05 -23.54 4.25
CA GLY A 78 16.83 -23.42 5.70
C GLY A 78 15.63 -22.54 6.09
N GLU A 79 15.01 -22.87 7.23
CA GLU A 79 13.97 -22.04 7.84
C GLU A 79 14.57 -20.80 8.54
N HIS A 80 14.52 -19.66 7.87
CA HIS A 80 15.03 -18.40 8.41
C HIS A 80 14.08 -17.77 9.41
N HIS A 81 14.66 -16.97 10.32
CA HIS A 81 13.87 -16.07 11.17
C HIS A 81 13.08 -15.08 10.29
N PRO A 82 11.83 -14.71 10.63
CA PRO A 82 10.99 -13.81 9.83
C PRO A 82 11.66 -12.48 9.47
N ASP A 83 12.44 -11.92 10.39
CA ASP A 83 13.20 -10.66 10.21
C ASP A 83 14.66 -10.89 9.78
N CYS A 84 14.99 -12.05 9.21
CA CYS A 84 16.34 -12.34 8.76
C CYS A 84 16.75 -11.37 7.63
N PRO A 85 17.86 -10.63 7.76
CA PRO A 85 18.28 -9.64 6.76
C PRO A 85 18.82 -10.28 5.46
N HIS A 86 18.93 -11.61 5.40
CA HIS A 86 19.19 -12.33 4.17
C HIS A 86 17.92 -12.51 3.33
N LEU A 87 16.75 -12.63 3.98
CA LEU A 87 15.50 -12.66 3.26
C LEU A 87 15.23 -11.28 2.63
N PRO A 88 14.60 -11.23 1.45
CA PRO A 88 14.07 -9.97 0.94
C PRO A 88 13.15 -9.36 2.01
N PRO A 89 13.19 -8.02 2.22
CA PRO A 89 12.29 -7.39 3.17
C PRO A 89 10.87 -7.81 2.82
N PRO A 90 10.03 -8.16 3.82
CA PRO A 90 8.67 -8.56 3.53
C PRO A 90 8.06 -7.44 2.67
N PRO A 91 7.42 -7.79 1.54
CA PRO A 91 6.93 -6.78 0.62
C PRO A 91 6.01 -5.89 1.43
N ALA A 92 6.29 -4.58 1.48
CA ALA A 92 5.58 -3.62 2.31
C ALA A 92 4.10 -3.98 2.25
N ARG A 93 3.58 -4.57 3.35
CA ARG A 93 2.17 -4.91 3.45
C ARG A 93 1.52 -3.56 3.52
N GLY A 94 1.16 -2.99 2.37
CA GLY A 94 0.41 -1.75 2.33
C GLY A 94 -0.72 -1.96 3.31
N ARG A 95 -0.75 -1.16 4.39
CA ARG A 95 -1.68 -1.38 5.49
C ARG A 95 -3.04 -1.64 4.89
N ARG A 96 -3.66 -2.74 5.33
CA ARG A 96 -5.04 -3.04 4.92
C ARG A 96 -5.88 -1.77 5.22
N PRO A 97 -6.85 -1.46 4.37
CA PRO A 97 -7.82 -0.43 4.72
C PRO A 97 -8.35 -0.67 6.14
N VAL A 98 -8.48 0.41 6.90
CA VAL A 98 -9.24 0.41 8.15
C VAL A 98 -10.66 0.77 7.75
N GLU A 99 -11.62 -0.09 8.07
CA GLU A 99 -13.01 0.06 7.64
C GLU A 99 -13.95 -0.37 8.77
N GLY A 100 -15.18 0.12 8.70
CA GLY A 100 -16.21 -0.17 9.69
C GLY A 100 -17.59 0.20 9.20
N ARG A 101 -18.58 0.00 10.07
CA ARG A 101 -19.98 0.39 9.82
C ARG A 101 -20.61 0.89 11.10
N VAL A 102 -21.08 2.13 11.10
CA VAL A 102 -21.96 2.65 12.15
C VAL A 102 -23.38 2.12 11.87
N PRO A 103 -24.01 1.35 12.77
CA PRO A 103 -25.35 0.81 12.55
C PRO A 103 -26.43 1.90 12.69
N GLY A 104 -27.67 1.59 12.31
CA GLY A 104 -28.83 2.46 12.54
C GLY A 104 -29.22 3.40 11.41
N TRP A 105 -28.53 3.34 10.26
CA TRP A 105 -28.79 4.21 9.11
C TRP A 105 -29.47 3.47 7.95
N PRO A 106 -30.36 4.15 7.20
CA PRO A 106 -31.13 3.53 6.12
C PRO A 106 -30.24 3.09 4.94
N SER A 107 -30.64 2.00 4.28
CA SER A 107 -29.94 1.41 3.14
C SER A 107 -30.60 1.71 1.78
N GLY A 108 -31.30 2.85 1.66
CA GLY A 108 -31.95 3.28 0.41
C GLY A 108 -30.95 3.67 -0.68
N PRO A 109 -31.31 4.53 -1.65
CA PRO A 109 -30.36 5.08 -2.62
C PRO A 109 -29.11 5.59 -1.88
N LEU A 110 -27.94 5.07 -2.28
CA LEU A 110 -26.73 5.32 -1.52
C LEU A 110 -26.08 6.61 -1.99
N VAL A 111 -25.88 7.53 -1.07
CA VAL A 111 -24.99 8.68 -1.28
C VAL A 111 -23.69 8.40 -0.55
N ALA A 112 -22.57 8.56 -1.23
CA ALA A 112 -21.25 8.39 -0.63
C ALA A 112 -20.33 9.53 -1.03
N ALA A 113 -19.38 9.85 -0.17
CA ALA A 113 -18.34 10.83 -0.45
C ALA A 113 -16.96 10.17 -0.36
N THR A 114 -16.02 10.66 -1.16
CA THR A 114 -14.63 10.20 -1.16
C THR A 114 -13.69 11.39 -1.22
N ASP A 115 -12.55 11.30 -0.54
CA ASP A 115 -11.53 12.34 -0.57
C ASP A 115 -10.13 11.75 -0.36
N ALA A 116 -9.11 12.51 -0.76
CA ALA A 116 -7.71 12.19 -0.56
C ALA A 116 -6.91 13.34 0.07
N SER A 117 -6.15 13.01 1.09
CA SER A 117 -5.30 13.96 1.82
C SER A 117 -3.83 13.72 1.51
N TRP A 118 -3.11 14.75 1.08
CA TRP A 118 -1.68 14.67 0.77
C TRP A 118 -0.84 15.66 1.57
N LYS A 119 0.26 15.22 2.18
CA LYS A 119 1.24 16.09 2.85
C LYS A 119 2.59 15.41 2.96
N ARG A 120 3.67 16.12 2.58
CA ARG A 120 5.08 15.70 2.77
C ARG A 120 5.36 14.26 2.31
N GLY A 121 4.87 13.88 1.12
CA GLY A 121 5.10 12.52 0.60
C GLY A 121 4.33 11.42 1.33
N THR A 122 3.28 11.77 2.07
CA THR A 122 2.32 10.82 2.66
C THR A 122 0.93 11.09 2.13
N CYS A 123 0.19 10.04 1.78
CA CYS A 123 -1.20 10.10 1.36
C CYS A 123 -2.10 9.36 2.35
N GLY A 124 -3.32 9.87 2.53
CA GLY A 124 -4.46 9.14 3.05
C GLY A 124 -5.64 9.26 2.11
N LEU A 125 -6.45 8.22 2.07
CA LEU A 125 -7.72 8.13 1.35
C LEU A 125 -8.83 7.90 2.37
N GLY A 126 -10.01 8.44 2.13
CA GLY A 126 -11.19 8.25 2.96
C GLY A 126 -12.45 8.12 2.11
N TYR A 127 -13.39 7.31 2.59
CA TYR A 127 -14.77 7.32 2.10
C TYR A 127 -15.77 7.14 3.24
N VAL A 128 -16.96 7.67 3.04
CA VAL A 128 -18.14 7.39 3.87
C VAL A 128 -19.36 7.21 2.98
N VAL A 129 -20.28 6.36 3.39
CA VAL A 129 -21.58 6.11 2.77
C VAL A 129 -22.67 6.50 3.76
N GLY A 130 -23.76 7.10 3.28
CA GLY A 130 -24.89 7.52 4.11
C GLY A 130 -25.55 6.40 4.91
N ASP A 131 -25.31 5.13 4.56
CA ASP A 131 -25.78 3.96 5.30
C ASP A 131 -24.87 3.51 6.45
N GLY A 132 -23.86 4.31 6.79
CA GLY A 132 -22.95 4.05 7.89
C GLY A 132 -21.64 3.37 7.55
N ARG A 133 -21.47 2.86 6.32
CA ARG A 133 -20.18 2.27 5.90
C ARG A 133 -19.12 3.35 5.73
N TRP A 134 -17.91 3.06 6.20
CA TRP A 134 -16.77 3.95 6.03
C TRP A 134 -15.49 3.15 5.86
N GLY A 135 -14.46 3.80 5.32
CA GLY A 135 -13.15 3.20 5.21
C GLY A 135 -12.07 4.21 4.87
N MET A 136 -10.84 3.88 5.22
CA MET A 136 -9.70 4.76 5.04
C MET A 136 -8.40 3.98 4.86
N ARG A 137 -7.44 4.57 4.16
CA ARG A 137 -6.14 3.94 3.91
C ARG A 137 -5.05 4.97 3.72
N GLY A 138 -3.91 4.79 4.39
CA GLY A 138 -2.76 5.68 4.27
C GLY A 138 -1.45 4.96 3.96
N TRP A 139 -0.54 5.65 3.28
CA TRP A 139 0.82 5.18 2.99
C TRP A 139 1.76 6.34 2.67
N THR A 140 3.06 6.06 2.74
CA THR A 140 4.14 6.97 2.37
C THR A 140 4.68 6.60 0.98
N PHE A 141 4.90 7.59 0.12
CA PHE A 141 5.44 7.38 -1.22
C PHE A 141 6.93 7.03 -1.14
N GLY A 142 7.34 5.98 -1.86
CA GLY A 142 8.74 5.62 -2.06
C GLY A 142 9.27 6.06 -3.44
N PRO A 143 10.58 5.92 -3.69
CA PRO A 143 11.21 6.27 -4.97
C PRO A 143 10.63 5.54 -6.20
N GLN A 144 10.02 4.36 -5.98
CA GLN A 144 9.41 3.53 -7.02
C GLN A 144 7.88 3.60 -7.02
N ASP A 145 7.28 4.60 -6.38
CA ASP A 145 5.83 4.71 -6.29
C ASP A 145 5.19 4.94 -7.68
N PRO A 146 4.19 4.13 -8.07
CA PRO A 146 3.63 4.13 -9.41
C PRO A 146 2.56 5.19 -9.68
N THR A 147 2.34 6.11 -8.76
CA THR A 147 1.31 7.15 -8.88
C THR A 147 1.66 8.16 -9.97
N GLY A 148 2.94 8.26 -10.35
CA GLY A 148 3.39 9.23 -11.35
C GLY A 148 3.38 10.67 -10.83
N PRO A 149 3.45 11.67 -11.73
CA PRO A 149 3.51 13.09 -11.37
C PRO A 149 2.17 13.63 -10.84
N SER A 150 1.04 13.12 -11.30
CA SER A 150 -0.31 13.57 -10.93
C SER A 150 -0.80 13.00 -9.59
N ARG A 151 0.01 13.12 -8.53
CA ARG A 151 -0.20 12.41 -7.25
C ARG A 151 -1.55 12.70 -6.60
N VAL A 152 -1.96 13.97 -6.54
CA VAL A 152 -3.24 14.36 -5.93
C VAL A 152 -4.39 13.72 -6.70
N LEU A 153 -4.49 13.96 -8.00
CA LEU A 153 -5.52 13.38 -8.87
C LEU A 153 -5.60 11.85 -8.79
N VAL A 154 -4.46 11.16 -8.85
CA VAL A 154 -4.43 9.69 -8.78
C VAL A 154 -4.89 9.20 -7.40
N SER A 155 -4.57 9.94 -6.33
CA SER A 155 -5.09 9.64 -4.99
C SER A 155 -6.60 9.84 -4.90
N GLU A 156 -7.15 10.93 -5.44
CA GLU A 156 -8.61 11.14 -5.50
C GLU A 156 -9.31 9.96 -6.18
N LEU A 157 -8.82 9.57 -7.35
CA LEU A 157 -9.36 8.43 -8.09
C LEU A 157 -9.21 7.12 -7.29
N ARG A 158 -8.10 6.92 -6.56
CA ARG A 158 -7.93 5.76 -5.70
C ARG A 158 -8.87 5.77 -4.48
N ALA A 159 -9.30 6.93 -3.97
CA ALA A 159 -10.33 7.01 -2.93
C ALA A 159 -11.67 6.46 -3.44
N VAL A 160 -12.03 6.78 -4.69
CA VAL A 160 -13.19 6.15 -5.37
C VAL A 160 -13.02 4.65 -5.50
N GLY A 161 -11.83 4.19 -5.93
CA GLY A 161 -11.53 2.76 -6.01
C GLY A 161 -11.67 2.05 -4.66
N LEU A 162 -11.20 2.67 -3.58
CA LEU A 162 -11.32 2.15 -2.22
C LEU A 162 -12.80 1.95 -1.81
N LEU A 163 -13.66 2.93 -2.10
CA LEU A 163 -15.10 2.83 -1.85
C LEU A 163 -15.73 1.71 -2.68
N LEU A 164 -15.49 1.71 -3.99
CA LEU A 164 -16.11 0.74 -4.90
C LEU A 164 -15.72 -0.69 -4.53
N ASP A 165 -14.45 -0.93 -4.13
CA ASP A 165 -13.97 -2.22 -3.62
C ASP A 165 -14.83 -2.77 -2.47
N ARG A 166 -15.52 -1.90 -1.72
CA ARG A 166 -16.35 -2.31 -0.58
C ARG A 166 -17.85 -2.37 -0.84
N VAL A 167 -18.40 -1.50 -1.71
CA VAL A 167 -19.85 -1.46 -1.98
C VAL A 167 -20.34 -2.55 -2.93
N GLY A 168 -19.43 -3.26 -3.60
CA GLY A 168 -19.77 -4.31 -4.57
C GLY A 168 -20.36 -3.75 -5.88
N ASP A 169 -20.47 -4.59 -6.91
CA ASP A 169 -20.94 -4.17 -8.24
C ASP A 169 -22.47 -4.28 -8.40
N ASP A 170 -23.10 -5.22 -7.69
CA ASP A 170 -24.55 -5.48 -7.74
C ASP A 170 -25.35 -4.68 -6.69
N GLY A 171 -24.77 -3.60 -6.17
CA GLY A 171 -25.39 -2.76 -5.15
C GLY A 171 -26.45 -1.81 -5.73
N PRO A 172 -27.25 -1.16 -4.85
CA PRO A 172 -28.20 -0.13 -5.26
C PRO A 172 -27.50 1.03 -6.01
N GLU A 173 -28.31 1.88 -6.65
CA GLU A 173 -27.83 3.12 -7.26
C GLU A 173 -27.00 3.93 -6.26
N LEU A 174 -25.85 4.40 -6.74
CA LEU A 174 -24.84 5.06 -5.92
C LEU A 174 -24.51 6.42 -6.51
N THR A 175 -24.80 7.47 -5.75
CA THR A 175 -24.37 8.84 -6.03
C THR A 175 -23.08 9.11 -5.29
N LEU A 176 -22.02 9.41 -6.05
CA LEU A 176 -20.70 9.73 -5.55
C LEU A 176 -20.49 11.24 -5.52
N LEU A 177 -20.23 11.77 -4.33
CA LEU A 177 -19.86 13.15 -4.07
C LEU A 177 -18.35 13.30 -4.08
N LEU A 178 -17.84 14.23 -4.89
CA LEU A 178 -16.43 14.58 -4.96
C LEU A 178 -16.27 16.09 -5.10
N ASP A 179 -15.21 16.66 -4.52
CA ASP A 179 -14.82 18.06 -4.74
C ASP A 179 -13.77 18.25 -5.85
N SER A 180 -13.16 17.16 -6.30
CA SER A 180 -12.16 17.16 -7.36
C SER A 180 -12.77 17.13 -8.76
N ARG A 181 -12.93 18.31 -9.38
CA ARG A 181 -13.32 18.45 -10.80
C ARG A 181 -12.43 17.64 -11.76
N PRO A 182 -11.09 17.60 -11.58
CA PRO A 182 -10.23 16.75 -12.40
C PRO A 182 -10.60 15.26 -12.28
N ALA A 183 -10.86 14.75 -11.08
CA ALA A 183 -11.26 13.36 -10.88
C ALA A 183 -12.62 13.07 -11.55
N LEU A 184 -13.60 13.97 -11.38
CA LEU A 184 -14.91 13.86 -12.02
C LEU A 184 -14.83 13.76 -13.55
N ARG A 185 -13.88 14.47 -14.19
CA ARG A 185 -13.68 14.38 -15.64
C ARG A 185 -13.32 12.95 -16.08
N PHE A 186 -12.40 12.30 -15.37
CA PHE A 186 -12.00 10.92 -15.65
C PHE A 186 -13.14 9.94 -15.36
N LEU A 187 -13.80 10.05 -14.21
CA LEU A 187 -14.92 9.18 -13.85
C LEU A 187 -16.06 9.26 -14.88
N ARG A 188 -16.42 10.45 -15.33
CA ARG A 188 -17.44 10.65 -16.37
C ARG A 188 -17.02 10.10 -17.73
N ALA A 189 -15.74 10.19 -18.09
CA ALA A 189 -15.22 9.59 -19.31
C ALA A 189 -15.25 8.06 -19.24
N TRP A 190 -14.81 7.47 -18.13
CA TRP A 190 -14.88 6.03 -17.93
C TRP A 190 -16.31 5.51 -17.94
N ARG A 191 -17.27 6.24 -17.36
CA ARG A 191 -18.69 5.88 -17.43
C ARG A 191 -19.23 5.84 -18.87
N ARG A 192 -18.65 6.63 -19.78
CA ARG A 192 -18.97 6.59 -21.23
C ARG A 192 -18.20 5.51 -22.00
N GLY A 193 -17.31 4.77 -21.35
CA GLY A 193 -16.52 3.71 -21.95
C GLY A 193 -15.07 4.07 -22.29
N ASP A 194 -14.63 5.31 -22.03
CA ASP A 194 -13.26 5.80 -22.34
C ASP A 194 -12.19 5.25 -21.37
N THR A 195 -12.18 3.93 -21.12
CA THR A 195 -11.37 3.29 -20.06
C THR A 195 -9.85 3.38 -20.28
N GLY A 196 -9.41 3.73 -21.50
CA GLY A 196 -8.01 4.01 -21.82
C GLY A 196 -7.52 5.39 -21.39
N LEU A 197 -8.43 6.32 -21.06
CA LEU A 197 -8.09 7.66 -20.61
C LEU A 197 -7.55 7.61 -19.17
N LEU A 198 -6.25 7.80 -19.00
CA LEU A 198 -5.59 7.75 -17.68
C LEU A 198 -4.81 9.05 -17.42
N PRO A 199 -4.58 9.44 -16.15
CA PRO A 199 -3.76 10.61 -15.84
C PRO A 199 -2.37 10.53 -16.46
N ASP A 200 -1.85 11.66 -16.94
CA ASP A 200 -0.55 11.71 -17.61
C ASP A 200 0.57 11.19 -16.71
N GLY A 201 1.42 10.34 -17.28
CA GLY A 201 2.53 9.72 -16.56
C GLY A 201 2.12 8.67 -15.52
N TYR A 202 0.86 8.21 -15.53
CA TYR A 202 0.44 7.07 -14.69
C TYR A 202 1.12 5.77 -15.14
N ASP A 203 1.71 5.04 -14.19
CA ASP A 203 2.50 3.84 -14.48
C ASP A 203 1.62 2.59 -14.69
N LEU A 204 1.61 2.11 -15.95
CA LEU A 204 0.79 0.99 -16.40
C LEU A 204 1.37 -0.39 -16.08
N ARG A 205 2.55 -0.47 -15.44
CA ARG A 205 3.14 -1.77 -15.10
C ARG A 205 2.21 -2.58 -14.18
N PRO A 206 2.07 -3.90 -14.41
CA PRO A 206 1.25 -4.77 -13.59
C PRO A 206 1.62 -4.73 -12.09
N ARG A 207 0.62 -4.92 -11.23
CA ARG A 207 0.76 -4.93 -9.77
C ARG A 207 0.49 -6.32 -9.25
N ARG A 208 1.56 -7.08 -8.92
CA ARG A 208 1.45 -8.44 -8.36
C ARG A 208 0.50 -9.34 -9.18
N GLY A 209 0.65 -9.33 -10.50
CA GLY A 209 -0.20 -10.10 -11.41
C GLY A 209 -1.57 -9.49 -11.74
N ALA A 210 -1.95 -8.37 -11.11
CA ALA A 210 -3.20 -7.67 -11.42
C ALA A 210 -2.96 -6.39 -12.26
N PRO A 211 -3.95 -5.92 -13.04
CA PRO A 211 -3.87 -4.63 -13.71
C PRO A 211 -3.67 -3.48 -12.69
N PRO A 212 -3.06 -2.34 -13.09
CA PRO A 212 -2.93 -1.15 -12.25
C PRO A 212 -4.26 -0.68 -11.65
N SER A 213 -4.20 0.00 -10.49
CA SER A 213 -5.41 0.38 -9.74
C SER A 213 -6.40 1.22 -10.55
N LEU A 214 -5.91 2.20 -11.32
CA LEU A 214 -6.79 3.05 -12.13
C LEU A 214 -7.34 2.33 -13.36
N VAL A 215 -6.60 1.37 -13.93
CA VAL A 215 -7.11 0.53 -15.03
C VAL A 215 -8.28 -0.32 -14.53
N ARG A 216 -8.16 -0.92 -13.33
CA ARG A 216 -9.26 -1.66 -12.71
C ARG A 216 -10.45 -0.76 -12.41
N LEU A 217 -10.20 0.42 -11.83
CA LEU A 217 -11.25 1.39 -11.53
C LEU A 217 -11.99 1.85 -12.79
N ALA A 218 -11.28 2.19 -13.87
CA ALA A 218 -11.87 2.63 -15.12
C ALA A 218 -12.83 1.58 -15.70
N ARG A 219 -12.41 0.32 -15.74
CA ARG A 219 -13.26 -0.82 -16.18
C ARG A 219 -14.50 -0.98 -15.30
N ARG A 220 -14.31 -0.85 -13.98
CA ARG A 220 -15.40 -0.97 -13.01
C ARG A 220 -16.44 0.12 -13.15
N VAL A 221 -15.99 1.37 -13.33
CA VAL A 221 -16.87 2.51 -13.56
C VAL A 221 -17.63 2.34 -14.88
N ALA A 222 -16.97 1.88 -15.95
CA ALA A 222 -17.63 1.60 -17.22
C ALA A 222 -18.69 0.49 -17.12
N GLY A 223 -18.44 -0.52 -16.28
CA GLY A 223 -19.36 -1.64 -16.06
C GLY A 223 -20.57 -1.33 -15.16
N ARG A 224 -20.67 -0.12 -14.60
CA ARG A 224 -21.72 0.23 -13.62
C ARG A 224 -22.48 1.50 -14.04
N PRO A 225 -23.47 1.39 -14.94
CA PRO A 225 -24.21 2.54 -15.47
C PRO A 225 -25.01 3.30 -14.41
N GLY A 226 -25.43 2.64 -13.32
CA GLY A 226 -26.12 3.24 -12.17
C GLY A 226 -25.24 4.09 -11.23
N LEU A 227 -24.00 4.42 -11.62
CA LEU A 227 -23.15 5.38 -10.90
C LEU A 227 -23.44 6.82 -11.33
N ALA A 228 -23.91 7.61 -10.37
CA ALA A 228 -24.02 9.06 -10.50
C ALA A 228 -22.81 9.75 -9.86
N PHE A 229 -22.41 10.90 -10.41
CA PHE A 229 -21.27 11.68 -9.94
C PHE A 229 -21.64 13.15 -9.78
N GLU A 230 -21.59 13.64 -8.56
CA GLU A 230 -21.92 15.02 -8.21
C GLU A 230 -20.70 15.76 -7.68
N HIS A 231 -20.60 17.03 -8.09
CA HIS A 231 -19.56 17.91 -7.59
C HIS A 231 -20.07 18.64 -6.36
N VAL A 232 -19.38 18.48 -5.25
CA VAL A 232 -19.59 19.29 -4.05
C VAL A 232 -18.48 20.31 -3.95
N LYS A 233 -18.78 21.51 -3.44
CA LYS A 233 -17.73 22.50 -3.19
C LYS A 233 -16.92 22.04 -1.97
N GLY A 234 -15.61 21.88 -2.13
CA GLY A 234 -14.72 21.57 -1.00
C GLY A 234 -14.84 22.62 0.10
N HIS A 235 -14.78 22.16 1.36
CA HIS A 235 -14.91 22.99 2.56
C HIS A 235 -16.21 23.82 2.64
N SER A 236 -17.28 23.39 1.98
CA SER A 236 -18.58 24.06 2.07
C SER A 236 -19.42 23.59 3.25
N GLY A 237 -18.90 22.71 4.11
CA GLY A 237 -19.64 22.13 5.22
C GLY A 237 -20.60 21.01 4.81
N HIS A 238 -20.41 20.39 3.63
CA HIS A 238 -21.23 19.24 3.24
C HIS A 238 -20.88 18.03 4.13
N PRO A 239 -21.80 17.52 4.98
CA PRO A 239 -21.44 16.59 6.06
C PRO A 239 -20.67 15.34 5.59
N LEU A 240 -21.11 14.68 4.52
CA LEU A 240 -20.42 13.51 3.97
C LEU A 240 -19.03 13.84 3.41
N ASN A 241 -18.85 14.98 2.74
CA ASN A 241 -17.56 15.37 2.16
C ASN A 241 -16.54 15.70 3.25
N GLU A 242 -16.95 16.48 4.27
CA GLU A 242 -16.09 16.80 5.42
C GLU A 242 -15.69 15.54 6.21
N THR A 243 -16.57 14.54 6.25
CA THR A 243 -16.27 13.22 6.82
C THR A 243 -15.18 12.50 6.02
N ALA A 244 -15.31 12.48 4.69
CA ALA A 244 -14.33 11.85 3.81
C ALA A 244 -12.95 12.52 3.92
N ASP A 245 -12.88 13.86 3.95
CA ASP A 245 -11.63 14.61 4.19
C ASP A 245 -11.03 14.24 5.56
N SER A 246 -11.86 14.24 6.60
CA SER A 246 -11.42 13.90 7.95
C SER A 246 -10.84 12.49 8.02
N LEU A 247 -11.49 11.51 7.38
CA LEU A 247 -10.99 10.13 7.29
C LEU A 247 -9.67 10.06 6.51
N ALA A 248 -9.56 10.75 5.39
CA ALA A 248 -8.32 10.82 4.60
C ALA A 248 -7.18 11.45 5.42
N SER A 249 -7.47 12.50 6.19
CA SER A 249 -6.52 13.18 7.09
C SER A 249 -6.09 12.29 8.27
N ILE A 250 -7.01 11.52 8.85
CA ILE A 250 -6.72 10.51 9.88
C ILE A 250 -5.79 9.44 9.30
N ALA A 251 -6.13 8.85 8.15
CA ALA A 251 -5.34 7.81 7.53
C ALA A 251 -3.93 8.26 7.16
N ARG A 252 -3.79 9.48 6.62
CA ARG A 252 -2.50 10.09 6.30
C ARG A 252 -1.62 10.21 7.56
N ARG A 253 -2.18 10.73 8.67
CA ARG A 253 -1.43 10.86 9.93
C ARG A 253 -1.03 9.50 10.51
N ASN A 254 -1.95 8.56 10.49
CA ASN A 254 -1.73 7.20 10.99
C ASN A 254 -0.64 6.45 10.19
N ALA A 255 -0.41 6.82 8.92
CA ALA A 255 0.66 6.23 8.10
C ALA A 255 2.07 6.65 8.56
N THR A 256 2.22 7.82 9.18
CA THR A 256 3.50 8.30 9.73
C THR A 256 3.63 8.06 11.22
N ASP A 257 2.55 8.22 11.98
CA ASP A 257 2.52 8.13 13.43
C ASP A 257 1.29 7.30 13.84
N PRO A 258 1.45 5.99 14.10
CA PRO A 258 0.32 5.10 14.33
C PRO A 258 -0.43 5.39 15.63
N PHE A 259 -1.75 5.45 15.58
CA PHE A 259 -2.64 5.58 16.74
C PHE A 259 -3.91 4.74 16.56
N ASP A 260 -4.75 4.66 17.60
CA ASP A 260 -6.09 4.06 17.48
C ASP A 260 -6.99 4.94 16.62
N CYS A 261 -6.87 4.72 15.31
CA CYS A 261 -7.56 5.48 14.30
C CYS A 261 -8.98 4.96 14.05
N ALA A 262 -9.30 3.72 14.45
CA ALA A 262 -10.61 3.11 14.20
C ALA A 262 -11.69 3.74 15.10
N ALA A 263 -11.48 3.75 16.42
CA ALA A 263 -12.43 4.36 17.35
C ALA A 263 -12.64 5.86 17.05
N ARG A 264 -11.56 6.57 16.70
CA ARG A 264 -11.64 7.98 16.28
C ARG A 264 -12.45 8.18 15.00
N ALA A 265 -12.29 7.30 14.02
CA ALA A 265 -13.03 7.36 12.76
C ALA A 265 -14.53 7.07 13.00
N GLU A 266 -14.87 6.07 13.80
CA GLU A 266 -16.27 5.73 14.10
C GLU A 266 -17.02 6.86 14.79
N GLY A 267 -16.45 7.45 15.84
CA GLY A 267 -17.10 8.57 16.54
C GLY A 267 -17.28 9.80 15.65
N LEU A 268 -16.35 10.03 14.71
CA LEU A 268 -16.46 11.11 13.73
C LEU A 268 -17.56 10.82 12.70
N VAL A 269 -17.56 9.60 12.13
CA VAL A 269 -18.56 9.17 11.14
C VAL A 269 -19.96 9.21 11.76
N GLU A 270 -20.14 8.75 12.99
CA GLU A 270 -21.42 8.81 13.69
C GLU A 270 -21.93 10.26 13.84
N ALA A 271 -21.07 11.18 14.27
CA ALA A 271 -21.44 12.59 14.44
C ALA A 271 -21.87 13.26 13.11
N PHE A 272 -21.14 13.01 12.03
CA PHE A 272 -21.47 13.59 10.72
C PHE A 272 -22.66 12.91 10.05
N LEU A 273 -22.89 11.62 10.27
CA LEU A 273 -24.09 10.94 9.76
C LEU A 273 -25.36 11.46 10.42
N ARG A 274 -25.32 11.75 11.73
CA ARG A 274 -26.41 12.48 12.39
C ARG A 274 -26.69 13.80 11.69
N ALA A 275 -25.66 14.63 11.49
CA ALA A 275 -25.81 15.90 10.76
C ALA A 275 -26.34 15.73 9.32
N TRP A 276 -25.92 14.68 8.62
CA TRP A 276 -26.40 14.36 7.26
C TRP A 276 -27.88 14.00 7.25
N HIS A 277 -28.33 13.12 8.14
CA HIS A 277 -29.72 12.64 8.18
C HIS A 277 -30.67 13.61 8.89
N ASP A 278 -30.17 14.49 9.76
CA ASP A 278 -30.94 15.55 10.41
C ASP A 278 -31.17 16.76 9.49
N THR A 279 -30.50 16.82 8.34
CA THR A 279 -30.75 17.85 7.33
C THR A 279 -31.96 17.42 6.48
N PRO A 280 -33.10 18.14 6.52
CA PRO A 280 -34.29 17.74 5.79
C PRO A 280 -34.04 17.69 4.28
N ASP A 281 -34.61 16.65 3.68
CA ASP A 281 -34.67 16.23 2.27
C ASP A 281 -34.18 17.27 1.24
N ARG A 282 -32.92 17.14 0.81
CA ARG A 282 -32.48 17.75 -0.45
C ARG A 282 -32.88 16.81 -1.57
N THR A 283 -33.99 17.14 -2.22
CA THR A 283 -34.31 16.56 -3.53
C THR A 283 -33.11 16.75 -4.48
N PRO A 284 -32.74 15.73 -5.29
CA PRO A 284 -31.69 15.87 -6.29
C PRO A 284 -32.13 16.88 -7.36
N GLY A 285 -31.80 18.16 -7.18
CA GLY A 285 -32.24 19.24 -8.07
C GLY A 285 -31.71 20.64 -7.75
N GLU A 286 -31.34 20.94 -6.50
CA GLU A 286 -30.96 22.31 -6.09
C GLU A 286 -29.46 22.52 -5.85
N LEU A 287 -28.59 22.04 -6.76
CA LEU A 287 -27.15 22.37 -6.74
C LEU A 287 -26.66 23.06 -8.02
N ALA A 288 -27.55 23.81 -8.67
CA ALA A 288 -27.20 24.74 -9.74
C ALA A 288 -27.65 26.17 -9.38
N ALA A 289 -26.94 26.79 -8.43
CA ALA A 289 -26.86 28.24 -8.26
C ALA A 289 -25.48 28.61 -7.70
#